data_AF-A0A2A9NFQ9-F1
#
_entry.id   AF-A0A2A9NFQ9-F1
#
_cell.length_a   1.000
_cell.length_b   1.000
_cell.length_c   1.000
_cell.angle_alpha   90.00
_cell.angle_beta   90.00
_cell.angle_gamma   90.00
#
_symmetry.space_group_name_H-M   'P 1'
#
loop_
_entity.id
_entity.type
_entity.pdbx_description
1 polymer ?
#
loop_
_entity_poly.entity_id
_entity_poly.type
_entity_poly.pdbx_seq_one_letter_code
_entity_poly.pdbx_strand_id
1 'polypeptide(L)'
;MPEVFNELERKAFLRFCATLVSTGILVLESALMFKKEYRFVWRAPVNIVKCIYVLSRYPILFFQIADSVVVSTRLRVVPVSRGLCILWFSVQTCATVLSLALLEAILMIRVYALHEKSRRIGKILACSLFVEQFCSISMAILTLRQLSVDDACVATNTPKGAVAFGGVSIAQQLLIWGLTFKRRSFLRTLNDAGRRITQVMMRDGTLVLIGVSMAIATMIPYSLYVDQVTHVLFSIIIPLFSVSTCRLVINMQDLNTEISSVGSQELTSIEVSSVQPPPND
;
A
#
# COMPACT_ATOMS: atom_id res chain seq x y z
N MET A 1 -28.40 -2.32 31.21
CA MET A 1 -28.95 -1.49 30.11
C MET A 1 -28.16 -0.19 29.89
N PRO A 2 -27.91 0.68 30.89
CA PRO A 2 -27.10 1.89 30.68
C PRO A 2 -25.63 1.62 30.36
N GLU A 3 -25.03 0.55 30.91
CA GLU A 3 -23.64 0.18 30.62
C GLU A 3 -23.42 -0.25 29.15
N VAL A 4 -24.36 -1.00 28.58
CA VAL A 4 -24.30 -1.46 27.18
C VAL A 4 -24.43 -0.28 26.20
N PHE A 5 -25.30 0.68 26.53
CA PHE A 5 -25.49 1.91 25.75
C PHE A 5 -24.21 2.77 25.73
N ASN A 6 -23.58 2.99 26.90
CA ASN A 6 -22.32 3.72 27.00
C ASN A 6 -21.17 3.04 26.23
N GLU A 7 -21.16 1.70 26.17
CA GLU A 7 -20.14 0.96 25.44
C GLU A 7 -20.28 1.12 23.92
N LEU A 8 -21.52 1.09 23.40
CA LEU A 8 -21.84 1.31 21.99
C LEU A 8 -21.48 2.73 21.53
N GLU A 9 -21.82 3.75 22.33
CA GLU A 9 -21.47 5.14 22.03
C GLU A 9 -19.96 5.38 22.00
N ARG A 10 -19.22 4.83 22.98
CA ARG A 10 -17.75 4.91 23.02
C ARG A 10 -17.11 4.31 21.77
N LYS A 11 -17.64 3.19 21.30
CA LYS A 11 -17.13 2.48 20.11
C LYS A 11 -17.43 3.24 18.82
N ALA A 12 -18.64 3.80 18.69
CA ALA A 12 -18.99 4.67 17.57
C ALA A 12 -18.10 5.92 17.53
N PHE A 13 -17.83 6.53 18.69
CA PHE A 13 -16.94 7.67 18.82
C PHE A 13 -15.50 7.36 18.41
N LEU A 14 -14.94 6.24 18.87
CA LEU A 14 -13.59 5.79 18.49
C LEU A 14 -13.44 5.58 16.98
N ARG A 15 -14.43 4.92 16.34
CA ARG A 15 -14.46 4.72 14.88
C ARG A 15 -14.47 6.04 14.12
N PHE A 16 -15.31 6.97 14.57
CA PHE A 16 -15.41 8.29 13.97
C PHE A 16 -14.10 9.07 14.07
N CYS A 17 -13.50 9.13 15.26
CA CYS A 17 -12.21 9.80 15.48
C CYS A 17 -11.09 9.19 14.63
N ALA A 18 -10.97 7.85 14.61
CA ALA A 18 -9.96 7.17 13.81
C ALA A 18 -10.13 7.46 12.31
N THR A 19 -11.36 7.44 11.81
CA THR A 19 -11.66 7.70 10.39
C THR A 19 -11.35 9.14 9.99
N LEU A 20 -11.71 10.11 10.84
CA LEU A 20 -11.39 11.52 10.61
C LEU A 20 -9.88 11.78 10.62
N VAL A 21 -9.18 11.26 11.63
CA VAL A 21 -7.72 11.41 11.74
C VAL A 21 -7.04 10.78 10.53
N SER A 22 -7.44 9.57 10.14
CA SER A 22 -6.89 8.87 8.98
C SER A 22 -7.13 9.62 7.67
N THR A 23 -8.35 10.11 7.45
CA THR A 23 -8.69 10.93 6.28
C THR A 23 -7.91 12.24 6.27
N GLY A 24 -7.81 12.92 7.41
CA GLY A 24 -7.05 14.16 7.55
C GLY A 24 -5.55 13.97 7.24
N ILE A 25 -4.95 12.90 7.75
CA ILE A 25 -3.55 12.53 7.44
C ILE A 25 -3.39 12.25 5.94
N LEU A 26 -4.30 11.49 5.32
CA LEU A 26 -4.23 11.16 3.89
C LEU A 26 -4.33 12.43 3.01
N VAL A 27 -5.21 13.36 3.38
CA VAL A 27 -5.36 14.65 2.68
C VAL A 27 -4.13 15.55 2.88
N LEU A 28 -3.59 15.61 4.10
CA LEU A 28 -2.38 16.38 4.39
C LEU A 28 -1.17 15.84 3.60
N GLU A 29 -0.94 14.54 3.64
CA GLU A 29 0.10 13.87 2.84
C GLU A 29 -0.07 14.15 1.35
N SER A 30 -1.32 14.14 0.88
CA SER A 30 -1.66 14.47 -0.50
C SER A 30 -1.28 15.92 -0.85
N ALA A 31 -1.58 16.88 0.03
CA ALA A 31 -1.22 18.28 -0.17
C ALA A 31 0.30 18.47 -0.20
N LEU A 32 1.03 17.82 0.72
CA LEU A 32 2.49 17.90 0.80
C LEU A 32 3.18 17.32 -0.46
N MET A 33 2.60 16.27 -1.05
CA MET A 33 3.16 15.61 -2.23
C MET A 33 2.83 16.30 -3.55
N PHE A 34 1.91 17.27 -3.56
CA PHE A 34 1.39 17.90 -4.78
C PHE A 34 2.48 18.53 -5.66
N LYS A 35 3.48 19.20 -5.05
CA LYS A 35 4.59 19.81 -5.78
C LYS A 35 5.44 18.77 -6.54
N LYS A 36 5.72 17.63 -5.90
CA LYS A 36 6.47 16.53 -6.52
C LYS A 36 5.62 15.82 -7.58
N GLU A 37 4.33 15.64 -7.31
CA GLU A 37 3.38 15.03 -8.22
C GLU A 37 3.26 15.79 -9.55
N TYR A 38 3.11 17.10 -9.49
CA TYR A 38 3.04 17.92 -10.70
C TYR A 38 4.28 17.74 -11.59
N ARG A 39 5.46 17.69 -10.96
CA ARG A 39 6.74 17.50 -11.66
C ARG A 39 6.88 16.11 -12.28
N PHE A 40 6.62 15.05 -11.52
CA PHE A 40 6.99 13.68 -11.92
C PHE A 40 5.85 12.86 -12.53
N VAL A 41 4.60 13.19 -12.23
CA VAL A 41 3.43 12.42 -12.67
C VAL A 41 2.72 13.14 -13.80
N TRP A 42 2.40 14.42 -13.63
CA TRP A 42 1.60 15.16 -14.60
C TRP A 42 2.38 15.55 -15.86
N ARG A 43 3.65 15.98 -15.72
CA ARG A 43 4.50 16.34 -16.86
C ARG A 43 5.05 15.14 -17.65
N ALA A 44 5.04 13.95 -17.06
CA ALA A 44 5.58 12.74 -17.68
C ALA A 44 4.56 12.06 -18.62
N PRO A 45 5.02 11.34 -19.68
CA PRO A 45 4.15 10.55 -20.54
C PRO A 45 3.41 9.46 -19.77
N VAL A 46 2.30 8.98 -20.34
CA VAL A 46 1.50 7.91 -19.72
C VAL A 46 2.30 6.61 -19.69
N ASN A 47 2.45 6.03 -18.50
CA ASN A 47 3.14 4.77 -18.27
C ASN A 47 2.41 3.98 -17.17
N ILE A 48 2.66 2.67 -17.07
CA ILE A 48 2.05 1.77 -16.08
C ILE A 48 2.23 2.31 -14.65
N VAL A 49 3.42 2.83 -14.32
CA VAL A 49 3.71 3.42 -13.00
C VAL A 49 2.82 4.64 -12.71
N LYS A 50 2.55 5.47 -13.72
CA LYS A 50 1.63 6.62 -13.60
C LYS A 50 0.20 6.15 -13.38
N CYS A 51 -0.25 5.12 -14.10
CA CYS A 51 -1.57 4.54 -13.90
C CYS A 51 -1.74 3.99 -12.48
N ILE A 52 -0.76 3.22 -11.99
CA ILE A 52 -0.76 2.69 -10.61
C ILE A 52 -0.81 3.83 -9.59
N TYR A 53 -0.05 4.91 -9.80
CA TYR A 53 -0.06 6.07 -8.93
C TYR A 53 -1.44 6.75 -8.87
N VAL A 54 -2.05 7.00 -10.03
CA VAL A 54 -3.37 7.64 -10.10
C VAL A 54 -4.44 6.75 -9.47
N LEU A 55 -4.40 5.44 -9.75
CA LEU A 55 -5.34 4.46 -9.21
C LEU A 55 -5.17 4.22 -7.71
N SER A 56 -3.96 4.33 -7.17
CA SER A 56 -3.74 4.17 -5.73
C SER A 56 -4.15 5.38 -4.93
N ARG A 57 -4.19 6.57 -5.55
CA ARG A 57 -4.42 7.84 -4.86
C ARG A 57 -5.86 8.31 -4.94
N TYR A 58 -6.36 8.61 -6.13
CA TYR A 58 -7.64 9.32 -6.29
C TYR A 58 -8.86 8.47 -5.88
N PRO A 59 -8.96 7.19 -6.28
CA PRO A 59 -10.04 6.32 -5.81
C PRO A 59 -10.03 6.12 -4.30
N ILE A 60 -8.84 5.99 -3.69
CA ILE A 60 -8.71 5.77 -2.24
C ILE A 60 -9.03 7.04 -1.44
N LEU A 61 -8.62 8.21 -1.92
CA LEU A 61 -9.02 9.50 -1.35
C LEU A 61 -10.54 9.67 -1.38
N PHE A 62 -11.16 9.43 -2.54
CA PHE A 62 -12.60 9.49 -2.69
C PHE A 62 -13.31 8.50 -1.75
N PHE A 63 -12.80 7.27 -1.70
CA PHE A 63 -13.31 6.24 -0.80
C PHE A 63 -13.22 6.65 0.67
N GLN A 64 -12.09 7.18 1.16
CA GLN A 64 -11.93 7.61 2.56
C GLN A 64 -12.82 8.81 2.93
N ILE A 65 -12.99 9.77 2.01
CA ILE A 65 -13.90 10.90 2.22
C ILE A 65 -15.35 10.40 2.31
N ALA A 66 -15.76 9.54 1.37
CA ALA A 66 -17.07 8.90 1.41
C ALA A 66 -17.24 8.05 2.68
N ASP A 67 -16.17 7.37 3.11
CA ASP A 67 -16.18 6.53 4.30
C ASP A 67 -16.47 7.38 5.55
N SER A 68 -15.75 8.49 5.71
CA SER A 68 -15.95 9.47 6.77
C SER A 68 -17.37 10.04 6.80
N VAL A 69 -17.93 10.40 5.64
CA VAL A 69 -19.31 10.91 5.53
C VAL A 69 -20.33 9.85 5.97
N VAL A 70 -20.19 8.62 5.49
CA VAL A 70 -21.14 7.53 5.81
C VAL A 70 -21.04 7.14 7.29
N VAL A 71 -19.85 7.09 7.86
CA VAL A 71 -19.64 6.85 9.30
C VAL A 71 -20.28 7.96 10.15
N SER A 72 -20.14 9.22 9.74
CA SER A 72 -20.69 10.37 10.48
C SER A 72 -22.21 10.48 10.42
N THR A 73 -22.83 10.03 9.33
CA THR A 73 -24.27 10.23 9.07
C THR A 73 -25.11 9.00 9.32
N ARG A 74 -24.74 7.85 8.73
CA ARG A 74 -25.58 6.65 8.65
C ARG A 74 -25.25 5.63 9.72
N LEU A 75 -23.98 5.46 10.07
CA LEU A 75 -23.57 4.48 11.09
C LEU A 75 -23.68 5.02 12.53
N ARG A 76 -24.06 6.29 12.71
CA ARG A 76 -24.30 6.89 14.03
C ARG A 76 -25.70 6.59 14.57
N VAL A 77 -26.64 6.21 13.70
CA VAL A 77 -28.05 5.95 14.05
C VAL A 77 -28.30 4.44 14.00
N VAL A 78 -28.58 3.85 15.16
CA VAL A 78 -28.96 2.44 15.31
C VAL A 78 -30.49 2.35 15.33
N PRO A 79 -31.14 1.39 14.65
CA PRO A 79 -30.59 0.24 13.90
C PRO A 79 -30.17 0.57 12.45
N VAL A 80 -29.09 -0.05 11.99
CA VAL A 80 -28.60 0.08 10.61
C VAL A 80 -29.20 -1.04 9.75
N SER A 81 -29.67 -0.71 8.55
CA SER A 81 -30.16 -1.73 7.61
C SER A 81 -29.06 -2.75 7.27
N ARG A 82 -29.39 -4.04 7.39
CA ARG A 82 -28.47 -5.16 7.08
C ARG A 82 -27.88 -5.07 5.67
N GLY A 83 -28.67 -4.67 4.68
CA GLY A 83 -28.20 -4.51 3.30
C GLY A 83 -27.14 -3.42 3.15
N LEU A 84 -27.30 -2.30 3.87
CA LEU A 84 -26.32 -1.22 3.91
C LEU A 84 -25.00 -1.70 4.53
N CYS A 85 -25.06 -2.48 5.61
CA CYS A 85 -23.86 -2.98 6.28
C CYS A 85 -23.06 -3.97 5.40
N ILE A 86 -23.74 -4.89 4.70
CA ILE A 86 -23.08 -5.83 3.79
C ILE A 86 -22.45 -5.08 2.62
N LEU A 87 -23.17 -4.12 2.02
CA LEU A 87 -22.63 -3.28 0.95
C LEU A 87 -21.39 -2.52 1.43
N TRP A 88 -21.47 -1.92 2.61
CA TRP A 88 -20.39 -1.17 3.22
C TRP A 88 -19.13 -2.02 3.45
N PHE A 89 -19.27 -3.18 4.09
CA PHE A 89 -18.17 -4.10 4.34
C PHE A 89 -17.57 -4.63 3.03
N SER A 90 -18.41 -4.86 2.01
CA SER A 90 -17.97 -5.25 0.67
C SER A 90 -17.10 -4.16 0.03
N VAL A 91 -17.53 -2.89 0.07
CA VAL A 91 -16.74 -1.77 -0.47
C VAL A 91 -15.41 -1.60 0.27
N GLN A 92 -15.40 -1.68 1.60
CA GLN A 92 -14.17 -1.66 2.41
C GLN A 92 -13.21 -2.78 2.01
N THR A 93 -13.71 -4.01 1.88
CA THR A 93 -12.92 -5.17 1.48
C THR A 93 -12.34 -4.98 0.07
N CYS A 94 -13.14 -4.54 -0.90
CA CYS A 94 -12.68 -4.25 -2.25
C CYS A 94 -11.59 -3.18 -2.28
N ALA A 95 -11.75 -2.11 -1.50
CA ALA A 95 -10.75 -1.04 -1.39
C ALA A 95 -9.42 -1.54 -0.80
N THR A 96 -9.48 -2.41 0.22
CA THR A 96 -8.28 -3.04 0.80
C THR A 96 -7.57 -3.95 -0.22
N VAL A 97 -8.31 -4.85 -0.88
CA VAL A 97 -7.73 -5.76 -1.89
C VAL A 97 -7.11 -4.97 -3.04
N LEU A 98 -7.79 -3.93 -3.52
CA LEU A 98 -7.27 -3.08 -4.60
C LEU A 98 -6.02 -2.30 -4.18
N SER A 99 -6.04 -1.65 -3.01
CA SER A 99 -4.89 -0.88 -2.53
C SER A 99 -3.66 -1.74 -2.25
N LEU A 100 -3.85 -2.94 -1.71
CA LEU A 100 -2.77 -3.92 -1.52
C LEU A 100 -2.21 -4.42 -2.85
N ALA A 101 -3.08 -4.76 -3.81
CA ALA A 101 -2.65 -5.22 -5.13
C ALA A 101 -1.84 -4.16 -5.89
N LEU A 102 -2.20 -2.87 -5.76
CA LEU A 102 -1.45 -1.76 -6.35
C LEU A 102 -0.08 -1.58 -5.69
N LEU A 103 0.00 -1.77 -4.36
CA LEU A 103 1.24 -1.75 -3.60
C LEU A 103 2.16 -2.90 -4.01
N GLU A 104 1.62 -4.12 -4.16
CA GLU A 104 2.38 -5.28 -4.62
C GLU A 104 2.82 -5.14 -6.06
N ALA A 105 1.95 -4.66 -6.94
CA ALA A 105 2.30 -4.39 -8.32
C ALA A 105 3.49 -3.44 -8.44
N ILE A 106 3.53 -2.34 -7.66
CA ILE A 106 4.68 -1.42 -7.72
C ILE A 106 5.96 -2.07 -7.16
N LEU A 107 5.85 -2.88 -6.11
CA LEU A 107 6.98 -3.64 -5.57
C LEU A 107 7.49 -4.69 -6.56
N MET A 108 6.60 -5.37 -7.27
CA MET A 108 6.96 -6.35 -8.30
C MET A 108 7.62 -5.69 -9.51
N ILE A 109 7.10 -4.56 -9.99
CA ILE A 109 7.72 -3.78 -11.09
C ILE A 109 9.15 -3.40 -10.72
N ARG A 110 9.38 -2.98 -9.48
CA ARG A 110 10.70 -2.67 -8.93
C ARG A 110 11.64 -3.87 -8.94
N VAL A 111 11.18 -5.01 -8.44
CA VAL A 111 11.96 -6.25 -8.44
C VAL A 111 12.28 -6.69 -9.88
N TYR A 112 11.30 -6.60 -10.78
CA TYR A 112 11.48 -6.94 -12.18
C TYR A 112 12.53 -6.04 -12.86
N ALA A 113 12.51 -4.73 -12.60
CA ALA A 113 13.52 -3.81 -13.09
C ALA A 113 14.92 -4.11 -12.51
N LEU A 114 14.99 -4.48 -11.23
CA LEU A 114 16.24 -4.81 -10.53
C LEU A 114 16.90 -6.10 -11.06
N HIS A 115 16.10 -7.03 -11.55
CA HIS A 115 16.55 -8.26 -12.20
C HIS A 115 16.71 -8.11 -13.72
N GLU A 116 17.12 -6.92 -14.18
CA GLU A 116 17.43 -6.64 -15.59
C GLU A 116 16.28 -7.02 -16.55
N LYS A 117 15.03 -6.90 -16.08
CA LYS A 117 13.82 -7.25 -16.85
C LYS A 117 13.80 -8.72 -17.31
N SER A 118 14.43 -9.63 -16.56
CA SER A 118 14.42 -11.07 -16.87
C SER A 118 12.99 -11.62 -16.95
N ARG A 119 12.60 -12.09 -18.15
CA ARG A 119 11.25 -12.62 -18.43
C ARG A 119 10.85 -13.75 -17.49
N ARG A 120 11.80 -14.54 -16.99
CA ARG A 120 11.53 -15.64 -16.03
C ARG A 120 10.98 -15.09 -14.71
N ILE A 121 11.62 -14.05 -14.17
CA ILE A 121 11.22 -13.44 -12.89
C ILE A 121 9.92 -12.67 -13.06
N GLY A 122 9.74 -11.97 -14.19
CA GLY A 122 8.47 -11.33 -14.52
C GLY A 122 7.31 -12.32 -14.56
N LYS A 123 7.49 -13.49 -15.16
CA LYS A 123 6.48 -14.56 -15.17
C LYS A 123 6.20 -15.10 -13.76
N ILE A 124 7.22 -15.35 -12.94
CA ILE A 124 7.05 -15.83 -11.56
C ILE A 124 6.22 -14.83 -10.74
N LEU A 125 6.58 -13.55 -10.78
CA LEU A 125 5.89 -12.48 -10.05
C LEU A 125 4.45 -12.30 -10.54
N ALA A 126 4.23 -12.29 -11.86
CA ALA A 126 2.89 -12.17 -12.42
C ALA A 126 2.01 -13.35 -12.01
N CYS A 127 2.51 -14.58 -12.16
CA CYS A 127 1.77 -15.78 -11.74
C CYS A 127 1.48 -15.78 -10.24
N SER A 128 2.44 -15.39 -9.39
CA SER A 128 2.20 -15.33 -7.94
C SER A 128 1.15 -14.29 -7.58
N LEU A 129 1.15 -13.11 -8.24
CA LEU A 129 0.11 -12.10 -8.07
C LEU A 129 -1.27 -12.60 -8.50
N PHE A 130 -1.38 -13.27 -9.65
CA PHE A 130 -2.66 -13.81 -10.09
C PHE A 130 -3.22 -14.86 -9.12
N VAL A 131 -2.37 -15.76 -8.63
CA VAL A 131 -2.78 -16.77 -7.64
C VAL A 131 -3.21 -16.11 -6.33
N GLU A 132 -2.44 -15.15 -5.85
CA GLU A 132 -2.78 -14.39 -4.65
C GLU A 132 -4.12 -13.67 -4.78
N GLN A 133 -4.32 -12.90 -5.85
CA GLN A 133 -5.56 -12.17 -6.10
C GLN A 133 -6.76 -13.10 -6.23
N PHE A 134 -6.60 -14.24 -6.91
CA PHE A 134 -7.65 -15.24 -7.02
C PHE A 134 -8.03 -15.82 -5.66
N CYS A 135 -7.04 -16.18 -4.84
CA CYS A 135 -7.26 -16.65 -3.47
C CYS A 135 -7.93 -15.57 -2.60
N SER A 136 -7.43 -14.34 -2.63
CA SER A 136 -7.93 -13.21 -1.86
C SER A 136 -9.39 -12.86 -2.20
N ILE A 137 -9.73 -12.80 -3.49
CA ILE A 137 -11.10 -12.53 -3.94
C ILE A 137 -12.03 -13.69 -3.56
N SER A 138 -11.60 -14.93 -3.74
CA SER A 138 -12.39 -16.11 -3.36
C SER A 138 -12.69 -16.12 -1.87
N MET A 139 -11.68 -15.86 -1.03
CA MET A 139 -11.84 -15.78 0.42
C MET A 139 -12.71 -14.60 0.85
N ALA A 140 -12.61 -13.45 0.17
CA ALA A 140 -13.48 -12.30 0.40
C ALA A 140 -14.95 -12.63 0.10
N ILE A 141 -15.23 -13.29 -1.03
CA ILE A 141 -16.61 -13.70 -1.40
C ILE A 141 -17.17 -14.69 -0.39
N LEU A 142 -16.39 -15.71 0.01
CA LEU A 142 -16.80 -16.69 1.01
C LEU A 142 -17.07 -16.02 2.36
N THR A 143 -16.21 -15.08 2.75
CA THR A 143 -16.36 -14.29 3.97
C THR A 143 -17.64 -13.46 3.94
N LEU A 144 -17.92 -12.76 2.84
CA LEU A 144 -19.14 -11.96 2.68
C LEU A 144 -20.41 -12.82 2.73
N ARG A 145 -20.38 -14.04 2.20
CA ARG A 145 -21.52 -14.97 2.24
C ARG A 145 -21.80 -15.52 3.63
N GLN A 146 -20.75 -15.73 4.43
CA GLN A 146 -20.85 -16.25 5.79
C GLN A 146 -20.97 -15.14 6.85
N LEU A 147 -20.99 -13.88 6.42
CA LEU A 147 -21.02 -12.73 7.31
C LEU A 147 -22.37 -12.68 8.06
N SER A 148 -22.31 -13.03 9.35
CA SER A 148 -23.37 -12.72 10.31
C SER A 148 -23.11 -11.33 10.86
N VAL A 149 -24.08 -10.44 10.66
CA VAL A 149 -24.01 -9.03 11.03
C VAL A 149 -25.11 -8.76 12.05
N ASP A 150 -24.74 -8.13 13.17
CA ASP A 150 -25.67 -7.67 14.19
C ASP A 150 -26.31 -6.30 13.85
N ASP A 151 -27.37 -5.88 14.56
CA ASP A 151 -28.11 -4.64 14.28
C ASP A 151 -27.26 -3.35 14.37
N ALA A 152 -26.11 -3.44 15.03
CA ALA A 152 -25.09 -2.40 15.13
C ALA A 152 -24.04 -2.43 13.99
N CYS A 153 -24.27 -3.20 12.92
CA CYS A 153 -23.32 -3.43 11.82
C CYS A 153 -21.96 -3.92 12.33
N VAL A 154 -22.01 -4.96 13.17
CA VAL A 154 -20.83 -5.61 13.77
C VAL A 154 -20.76 -7.05 13.29
N ALA A 155 -19.59 -7.47 12.81
CA ALA A 155 -19.36 -8.85 12.43
C ALA A 155 -19.32 -9.72 13.69
N THR A 156 -20.27 -10.64 13.83
CA THR A 156 -20.44 -11.45 15.07
C THR A 156 -19.51 -12.66 15.11
N ASN A 157 -18.83 -12.97 14.00
CA ASN A 157 -17.88 -14.08 13.92
C ASN A 157 -16.69 -13.66 13.07
N THR A 158 -15.48 -13.88 13.59
CA THR A 158 -14.26 -13.75 12.79
C THR A 158 -14.25 -14.82 11.69
N PRO A 159 -14.35 -14.43 10.41
CA PRO A 159 -14.34 -15.38 9.33
C PRO A 159 -12.93 -15.94 9.18
N LYS A 160 -12.78 -17.27 9.19
CA LYS A 160 -11.49 -17.96 8.91
C LYS A 160 -10.83 -17.45 7.61
N GLY A 161 -11.62 -16.94 6.68
CA GLY A 161 -11.17 -16.30 5.45
C GLY A 161 -10.28 -15.07 5.67
N ALA A 162 -10.47 -14.28 6.73
CA ALA A 162 -9.62 -13.12 7.02
C ALA A 162 -8.19 -13.52 7.43
N VAL A 163 -8.06 -14.59 8.22
CA VAL A 163 -6.75 -15.16 8.60
C VAL A 163 -6.06 -15.75 7.38
N ALA A 164 -6.80 -16.48 6.55
CA ALA A 164 -6.29 -17.02 5.30
C ALA A 164 -5.81 -15.91 4.33
N PHE A 165 -6.58 -14.84 4.19
CA PHE A 165 -6.21 -13.65 3.40
C PHE A 165 -4.89 -13.05 3.89
N GLY A 166 -4.78 -12.77 5.20
CA GLY A 166 -3.54 -12.24 5.77
C GLY A 166 -2.34 -13.16 5.55
N GLY A 167 -2.52 -14.48 5.73
CA GLY A 167 -1.46 -15.46 5.48
C GLY A 167 -0.95 -15.46 4.03
N VAL A 168 -1.88 -15.41 3.06
CA VAL A 168 -1.55 -15.35 1.63
C VAL A 168 -0.81 -14.05 1.29
N SER A 169 -1.27 -12.91 1.79
CA SER A 169 -0.59 -11.62 1.58
C SER A 169 0.80 -11.59 2.22
N ILE A 170 1.01 -12.14 3.41
CA ILE A 170 2.36 -12.25 4.01
C ILE A 170 3.27 -13.10 3.14
N ALA A 171 2.78 -14.25 2.66
CA ALA A 171 3.57 -15.12 1.79
C ALA A 171 4.01 -14.39 0.51
N GLN A 172 3.12 -13.59 -0.09
CA GLN A 172 3.47 -12.75 -1.22
C GLN A 172 4.52 -11.70 -0.87
N GLN A 173 4.34 -10.97 0.22
CA GLN A 173 5.30 -9.94 0.66
C GLN A 173 6.68 -10.54 0.96
N LEU A 174 6.74 -11.73 1.55
CA LEU A 174 7.98 -12.47 1.79
C LEU A 174 8.64 -12.91 0.47
N LEU A 175 7.86 -13.33 -0.52
CA LEU A 175 8.37 -13.69 -1.85
C LEU A 175 9.03 -12.47 -2.53
N ILE A 176 8.33 -11.33 -2.56
CA ILE A 176 8.85 -10.08 -3.13
C ILE A 176 10.12 -9.66 -2.39
N TRP A 177 10.09 -9.63 -1.06
CA TRP A 177 11.22 -9.25 -0.23
C TRP A 177 12.41 -10.18 -0.43
N GLY A 178 12.19 -11.50 -0.44
CA GLY A 178 13.24 -12.50 -0.67
C GLY A 178 13.92 -12.35 -2.03
N LEU A 179 13.16 -12.11 -3.10
CA LEU A 179 13.71 -11.84 -4.44
C LEU A 179 14.51 -10.54 -4.50
N THR A 180 14.08 -9.51 -3.76
CA THR A 180 14.81 -8.25 -3.64
C THR A 180 16.13 -8.45 -2.88
N PHE A 181 16.09 -9.19 -1.77
CA PHE A 181 17.25 -9.47 -0.93
C PHE A 181 18.31 -10.30 -1.66
N LYS A 182 17.89 -11.36 -2.38
CA LYS A 182 18.80 -12.20 -3.18
C LYS A 182 19.59 -11.37 -4.19
N ARG A 183 18.92 -10.43 -4.88
CA ARG A 183 19.55 -9.58 -5.89
C ARG A 183 20.46 -8.52 -5.28
N ARG A 184 20.09 -7.98 -4.12
CA ARG A 184 20.95 -7.05 -3.36
C ARG A 184 22.30 -7.70 -3.03
N SER A 185 22.29 -8.94 -2.53
CA SER A 185 23.54 -9.64 -2.18
C SER A 185 24.50 -9.71 -3.36
N PHE A 186 23.98 -9.98 -4.56
CA PHE A 186 24.75 -10.02 -5.79
C PHE A 186 25.26 -8.62 -6.22
N LEU A 187 24.39 -7.61 -6.26
CA LEU A 187 24.75 -6.26 -6.71
C LEU A 187 25.69 -5.52 -5.75
N ARG A 188 25.65 -5.85 -4.45
CA ARG A 188 26.54 -5.26 -3.44
C ARG A 188 28.03 -5.51 -3.73
N THR A 189 28.32 -6.59 -4.46
CA THR A 189 29.67 -7.04 -4.79
C THR A 189 30.22 -6.37 -6.06
N LEU A 190 29.39 -5.71 -6.88
CA LEU A 190 29.77 -5.31 -8.23
C LEU A 190 29.77 -3.81 -8.52
N ASN A 191 28.94 -2.98 -7.86
CA ASN A 191 28.82 -1.56 -8.23
C ASN A 191 28.27 -0.66 -7.09
N ASP A 192 28.87 0.52 -6.88
CA ASP A 192 28.46 1.50 -5.87
C ASP A 192 27.16 2.24 -6.22
N ALA A 193 26.92 2.55 -7.50
CA ALA A 193 25.66 3.14 -7.94
C ALA A 193 24.48 2.17 -7.74
N GLY A 194 24.69 0.88 -8.06
CA GLY A 194 23.73 -0.19 -7.82
C GLY A 194 23.45 -0.41 -6.32
N ARG A 195 24.45 -0.20 -5.47
CA ARG A 195 24.31 -0.27 -4.00
C ARG A 195 23.35 0.80 -3.46
N ARG A 196 23.46 2.05 -3.90
CA ARG A 196 22.57 3.14 -3.45
C ARG A 196 21.11 2.85 -3.85
N ILE A 197 20.88 2.43 -5.10
CA ILE A 197 19.52 2.10 -5.60
C ILE A 197 18.91 0.95 -4.79
N THR A 198 19.65 -0.16 -4.65
CA THR A 198 19.15 -1.34 -3.92
C THR A 198 18.90 -1.05 -2.44
N GLN A 199 19.70 -0.19 -1.81
CA GLN A 199 19.51 0.17 -0.40
C GLN A 199 18.20 0.92 -0.17
N VAL A 200 17.89 1.92 -1.01
CA VAL A 200 16.63 2.67 -0.90
C VAL A 200 15.44 1.75 -1.15
N MET A 201 15.50 0.91 -2.19
CA MET A 201 14.44 -0.03 -2.51
C MET A 201 14.20 -1.06 -1.39
N MET A 202 15.27 -1.58 -0.77
CA MET A 202 15.17 -2.54 0.33
C MET A 202 14.65 -1.90 1.61
N ARG A 203 15.09 -0.69 1.94
CA ARG A 203 14.58 0.04 3.10
C ARG A 203 13.07 0.25 2.96
N ASP A 204 12.64 0.80 1.84
CA ASP A 204 11.24 1.11 1.61
C ASP A 204 10.39 -0.18 1.52
N GLY A 205 10.89 -1.23 0.86
CA GLY A 205 10.22 -2.54 0.80
C GLY A 205 10.16 -3.26 2.15
N THR A 206 11.18 -3.12 3.00
CA THR A 206 11.19 -3.71 4.35
C THR A 206 10.22 -2.98 5.27
N LEU A 207 10.11 -1.65 5.16
CA LEU A 207 9.09 -0.88 5.89
C LEU A 207 7.67 -1.32 5.52
N VAL A 208 7.41 -1.60 4.24
CA VAL A 208 6.12 -2.15 3.80
C VAL A 208 5.89 -3.55 4.37
N LEU A 209 6.87 -4.44 4.29
CA LEU A 209 6.76 -5.79 4.86
C LEU A 209 6.46 -5.75 6.36
N ILE A 210 7.16 -4.91 7.12
CA ILE A 210 6.93 -4.72 8.56
C ILE A 210 5.53 -4.15 8.78
N GLY A 211 5.12 -3.14 8.02
CA GLY A 211 3.79 -2.53 8.12
C GLY A 211 2.66 -3.53 7.87
N VAL A 212 2.74 -4.32 6.80
CA VAL A 212 1.75 -5.37 6.47
C VAL A 212 1.75 -6.47 7.54
N SER A 213 2.94 -6.90 7.99
CA SER A 213 3.06 -7.94 9.02
C SER A 213 2.48 -7.47 10.36
N MET A 214 2.75 -6.23 10.77
CA MET A 214 2.17 -5.64 11.98
C MET A 214 0.66 -5.45 11.86
N ALA A 215 0.16 -5.04 10.68
CA ALA A 215 -1.26 -4.93 10.43
C ALA A 215 -1.97 -6.28 10.59
N ILE A 216 -1.40 -7.36 10.07
CA ILE A 216 -2.00 -8.70 10.18
C ILE A 216 -1.86 -9.26 11.59
N ALA A 217 -0.69 -9.08 12.22
CA ALA A 217 -0.43 -9.51 13.60
C ALA A 217 -1.33 -8.78 14.61
N THR A 218 -1.77 -7.56 14.31
CA THR A 218 -2.81 -6.88 15.09
C THR A 218 -4.21 -7.34 14.70
N MET A 219 -4.53 -7.56 13.42
CA MET A 219 -5.86 -8.03 13.02
C MET A 219 -6.31 -9.32 13.68
N ILE A 220 -5.44 -10.33 13.72
CA ILE A 220 -5.80 -11.68 14.15
C ILE A 220 -6.28 -11.70 15.62
N PRO A 221 -5.48 -11.27 16.62
CA PRO A 221 -5.92 -11.25 18.01
C PRO A 221 -7.07 -10.26 18.22
N TYR A 222 -7.03 -9.08 17.61
CA TYR A 222 -8.11 -8.11 17.81
C TYR A 222 -9.45 -8.60 17.27
N SER A 223 -9.48 -9.35 16.16
CA SER A 223 -10.72 -9.92 15.65
C SER A 223 -11.25 -11.05 16.55
N LEU A 224 -10.37 -11.79 17.22
CA LEU A 224 -10.77 -12.88 18.13
C LEU A 224 -11.25 -12.40 19.50
N TYR A 225 -10.75 -11.25 19.98
CA TYR A 225 -11.07 -10.74 21.33
C TYR A 225 -12.02 -9.54 21.33
N VAL A 226 -12.14 -8.79 20.23
CA VAL A 226 -12.93 -7.55 20.16
C VAL A 226 -13.66 -7.46 18.81
N ASP A 227 -14.92 -7.90 18.78
CA ASP A 227 -15.78 -7.96 17.56
C ASP A 227 -15.96 -6.61 16.81
N GLN A 228 -15.47 -5.49 17.34
CA GLN A 228 -15.81 -4.15 16.88
C GLN A 228 -14.66 -3.32 16.26
N VAL A 229 -13.44 -3.86 16.13
CA VAL A 229 -12.26 -3.08 15.69
C VAL A 229 -11.91 -3.25 14.20
N THR A 230 -12.49 -4.22 13.50
CA THR A 230 -12.16 -4.50 12.08
C THR A 230 -12.34 -3.26 11.19
N HIS A 231 -13.38 -2.46 11.42
CA HIS A 231 -13.61 -1.21 10.66
C HIS A 231 -12.55 -0.13 10.92
N VAL A 232 -12.14 0.04 12.18
CA VAL A 232 -11.08 0.99 12.55
C VAL A 232 -9.81 0.65 11.78
N LEU A 233 -9.53 -0.63 11.65
CA LEU A 233 -8.32 -1.05 10.99
C LEU A 233 -8.37 -0.92 9.46
N PHE A 234 -9.52 -1.18 8.81
CA PHE A 234 -9.67 -0.86 7.39
C PHE A 234 -9.46 0.64 7.12
N SER A 235 -10.00 1.49 7.98
CA SER A 235 -9.84 2.95 7.90
C SER A 235 -8.37 3.38 8.01
N ILE A 236 -7.52 2.63 8.72
CA ILE A 236 -6.09 2.91 8.87
C ILE A 236 -5.25 2.25 7.76
N ILE A 237 -5.50 0.99 7.43
CA ILE A 237 -4.66 0.21 6.50
C ILE A 237 -4.77 0.72 5.06
N ILE A 238 -5.98 1.00 4.59
CA ILE A 238 -6.23 1.46 3.22
C ILE A 238 -5.41 2.72 2.87
N PRO A 239 -5.44 3.81 3.68
CA PRO A 239 -4.64 5.00 3.41
C PRO A 239 -3.15 4.72 3.58
N LEU A 240 -2.73 3.87 4.52
CA LEU A 240 -1.33 3.49 4.66
C LEU A 240 -0.80 2.81 3.39
N PHE A 241 -1.56 1.89 2.78
CA PHE A 241 -1.17 1.25 1.51
C PHE A 241 -1.13 2.26 0.37
N SER A 242 -2.09 3.18 0.30
CA SER A 242 -2.11 4.26 -0.69
C SER A 242 -0.89 5.18 -0.56
N VAL A 243 -0.62 5.70 0.65
CA VAL A 243 0.53 6.57 0.94
C VAL A 243 1.84 5.84 0.67
N SER A 244 1.97 4.58 1.09
CA SER A 244 3.15 3.77 0.82
C SER A 244 3.39 3.61 -0.68
N THR A 245 2.35 3.28 -1.45
CA THR A 245 2.43 3.18 -2.91
C THR A 245 2.87 4.50 -3.54
N CYS A 246 2.29 5.62 -3.12
CA CYS A 246 2.61 6.95 -3.63
C CYS A 246 4.06 7.36 -3.31
N ARG A 247 4.49 7.17 -2.06
CA ARG A 247 5.85 7.48 -1.58
C ARG A 247 6.88 6.61 -2.28
N LEU A 248 6.61 5.32 -2.44
CA LEU A 248 7.41 4.42 -3.24
C LEU A 248 7.61 5.06 -4.63
N VAL A 249 6.53 5.25 -5.41
CA VAL A 249 6.61 5.74 -6.80
C VAL A 249 7.45 7.02 -6.89
N ILE A 250 7.16 8.02 -6.06
CA ILE A 250 7.86 9.32 -6.10
C ILE A 250 9.32 9.17 -5.71
N ASN A 251 9.65 8.45 -4.63
CA ASN A 251 11.04 8.25 -4.20
C ASN A 251 11.90 7.62 -5.30
N MET A 252 11.32 6.70 -6.08
CA MET A 252 12.05 6.06 -7.18
C MET A 252 12.29 7.04 -8.34
N GLN A 253 11.32 7.91 -8.65
CA GLN A 253 11.47 8.91 -9.70
C GLN A 253 12.47 10.01 -9.32
N ASP A 254 12.45 10.44 -8.05
CA ASP A 254 13.42 11.38 -7.48
C ASP A 254 14.85 10.80 -7.60
N LEU A 255 15.03 9.56 -7.14
CA LEU A 255 16.31 8.87 -7.19
C LEU A 255 16.85 8.71 -8.62
N ASN A 256 15.98 8.37 -9.59
CA ASN A 256 16.40 8.25 -10.98
C ASN A 256 16.89 9.59 -11.55
N THR A 257 16.25 10.70 -11.15
CA THR A 257 16.64 12.04 -11.57
C THR A 257 17.99 12.45 -10.96
N GLU A 258 18.20 12.15 -9.68
CA GLU A 258 19.50 12.39 -9.01
C GLU A 258 20.63 11.63 -9.70
N ILE A 259 20.44 10.33 -9.99
CA ILE A 259 21.47 9.51 -10.62
C ILE A 259 21.79 9.99 -12.03
N SER A 260 20.78 10.36 -12.84
CA SER A 260 21.01 10.93 -14.17
C SER A 260 21.81 12.25 -14.11
N SER A 261 21.60 13.07 -13.08
CA SER A 261 22.34 14.32 -12.91
C SER A 261 23.81 14.09 -12.53
N VAL A 262 24.09 13.13 -11.63
CA VAL A 262 25.45 12.77 -11.21
C VAL A 262 26.23 12.16 -12.38
N GLY A 263 25.61 11.23 -13.13
CA GLY A 263 26.25 10.63 -14.29
C GLY A 263 26.59 11.65 -15.39
N SER A 264 25.75 12.69 -15.55
CA SER A 264 26.04 13.78 -16.49
C SER A 264 27.21 14.66 -16.03
N GLN A 265 27.33 14.92 -14.73
CA GLN A 265 28.45 15.67 -14.15
C GLN A 265 29.79 14.91 -14.27
N GLU A 266 29.80 13.59 -14.04
CA GLU A 266 31.01 12.77 -14.22
C GLU A 266 31.45 12.72 -15.70
N LEU A 267 30.51 12.68 -16.66
CA LEU A 267 30.88 12.77 -18.08
C LEU A 267 31.53 14.11 -18.41
N THR A 268 30.98 15.20 -17.88
CA THR A 268 31.47 16.55 -18.15
C THR A 268 32.85 16.79 -17.53
N SER A 269 33.14 16.23 -16.35
CA SER A 269 34.46 16.35 -15.73
C SER A 269 35.55 15.55 -16.46
N ILE A 270 35.22 14.39 -17.03
CA ILE A 270 36.14 13.61 -17.86
C ILE A 270 36.47 14.36 -19.16
N GLU A 271 35.48 14.99 -19.79
CA GLU A 271 35.67 15.78 -21.02
C GLU A 271 36.52 17.04 -20.78
N VAL A 272 36.42 17.68 -19.61
CA VAL A 272 37.27 18.83 -19.26
C VAL A 272 38.73 18.41 -19.00
N SER A 273 38.97 17.25 -18.39
CA SER A 273 40.34 16.73 -18.15
C SER A 273 41.06 16.31 -19.43
N SER A 274 40.35 15.87 -20.48
CA SER A 274 40.98 15.47 -21.74
C SER A 274 41.34 16.65 -22.66
N VAL A 275 40.87 17.86 -22.35
CA VAL A 275 41.08 19.08 -23.16
C VAL A 275 42.27 19.91 -22.68
N GLN A 276 42.93 19.55 -21.58
CA GLN A 276 44.06 20.32 -21.06
C GLN A 276 45.30 20.15 -21.97
N PRO A 277 45.76 21.19 -22.68
CA PRO A 277 46.92 21.09 -23.56
C PRO A 277 48.20 20.90 -22.73
N PRO A 278 49.24 20.24 -23.29
CA PRO A 278 50.48 19.99 -22.57
C PRO A 278 51.11 21.30 -22.11
N PRO A 279 51.79 21.31 -20.95
CA PRO A 279 52.57 22.46 -20.53
C PRO A 279 53.61 22.78 -21.59
N ASN A 280 53.65 24.05 -22.02
CA ASN A 280 54.71 24.55 -22.89
C ASN A 280 56.00 24.58 -22.08
N ASP A 281 56.89 23.63 -22.35
CA ASP A 281 58.32 23.71 -22.03
C ASP A 281 59.02 24.73 -22.94
#